data_AF-A0A0C9VIJ8-F1
#
_entry.id   AF-A0A0C9VIJ8-F1
#
_cell.length_a   1.000
_cell.length_b   1.000
_cell.length_c   1.000
_cell.angle_alpha   90.00
_cell.angle_beta   90.00
_cell.angle_gamma   90.00
#
_symmetry.space_group_name_H-M   'P 1'
#
loop_
_entity.id
_entity.type
_entity.pdbx_description
1 polymer ?
#
loop_
_entity_poly.entity_id
_entity_poly.type
_entity_poly.pdbx_seq_one_letter_code
_entity_poly.pdbx_strand_id
1 'polypeptide(L)'
;MSAVLHRQTELSEQLLLLYELGYSDKYMHHFSGTFNFQSRPDLSGDLRMLNIIAVCLTSGRPGDVVAAAFDKCEGVCLVLAKHGPVLPEDETTTHTFFSQVKAASSWMDLLPFLFSHSKANIEKQCLRLSQTTTDLFSDLQLEIATYLDKSESMEDEFPKSKAWRRFLYKDRPMTIKCILEDVLHICRDESSTFNAQTNKASYTEYARVYGAAYILLHSRFLDMLTGVSNHNIRLKLRAEKLKRRLGKVCQYSRIDKLIKGMKRFPDIPFRWLRDDLKGTGEGVLENCGGPIEVIERIINVKLSIDPSTHAFTPNFA
;
A
#
# COMPACT_ATOMS: atom_id res chain seq x y z
N MET A 1 -8.87 -22.58 28.97
CA MET A 1 -9.49 -21.52 28.11
C MET A 1 -8.53 -20.34 27.91
N SER A 2 -7.24 -20.58 27.61
CA SER A 2 -6.25 -19.55 27.27
C SER A 2 -6.14 -19.26 25.77
N ALA A 3 -6.92 -19.96 24.94
CA ALA A 3 -6.72 -20.02 23.48
C ALA A 3 -7.32 -18.84 22.69
N VAL A 4 -8.20 -18.02 23.29
CA VAL A 4 -8.86 -16.90 22.59
C VAL A 4 -8.08 -15.60 22.78
N LEU A 5 -7.59 -15.31 24.00
CA LEU A 5 -6.75 -14.15 24.29
C LEU A 5 -5.43 -14.19 23.51
N HIS A 6 -4.86 -15.38 23.35
CA HIS A 6 -3.64 -15.61 22.58
C HIS A 6 -3.77 -15.15 21.12
N ARG A 7 -4.97 -15.19 20.53
CA ARG A 7 -5.16 -14.97 19.09
C ARG A 7 -5.09 -13.51 18.68
N GLN A 8 -5.59 -12.55 19.46
CA GLN A 8 -5.62 -11.14 19.03
C GLN A 8 -4.26 -10.45 19.19
N THR A 9 -3.53 -10.76 20.27
CA THR A 9 -2.14 -10.31 20.44
C THR A 9 -1.24 -10.93 19.37
N GLU A 10 -1.33 -12.24 19.14
CA GLU A 10 -0.57 -12.92 18.09
C GLU A 10 -0.91 -12.41 16.69
N LEU A 11 -2.19 -12.14 16.40
CA LEU A 11 -2.61 -11.53 15.13
C LEU A 11 -2.08 -10.10 14.99
N SER A 12 -2.12 -9.30 16.05
CA SER A 12 -1.60 -7.92 16.07
C SER A 12 -0.11 -7.88 15.78
N GLU A 13 0.64 -8.78 16.40
CA GLU A 13 2.06 -8.99 16.19
C GLU A 13 2.39 -9.42 14.76
N GLN A 14 1.66 -10.41 14.24
CA GLN A 14 1.79 -10.85 12.85
C GLN A 14 1.45 -9.71 11.87
N LEU A 15 0.43 -8.90 12.15
CA LEU A 15 0.07 -7.75 11.32
C LEU A 15 1.11 -6.64 11.36
N LEU A 16 1.72 -6.37 12.51
CA LEU A 16 2.84 -5.43 12.63
C LEU A 16 4.02 -5.88 11.77
N LEU A 17 4.36 -7.18 11.80
CA LEU A 17 5.40 -7.74 10.96
C LEU A 17 5.05 -7.68 9.47
N LEU A 18 3.84 -8.08 9.09
CA LEU A 18 3.38 -8.02 7.70
C LEU A 18 3.35 -6.57 7.17
N TYR A 19 3.02 -5.61 8.02
CA TYR A 19 3.06 -4.19 7.70
C TYR A 19 4.48 -3.70 7.45
N GLU A 20 5.43 -4.00 8.35
CA GLU A 20 6.83 -3.59 8.22
C GLU A 20 7.57 -4.30 7.09
N LEU A 21 7.30 -5.60 6.90
CA LEU A 21 7.85 -6.41 5.81
C LEU A 21 7.20 -6.10 4.45
N GLY A 22 6.14 -5.28 4.43
CA GLY A 22 5.49 -4.83 3.20
C GLY A 22 4.64 -5.90 2.52
N TYR A 23 4.20 -6.93 3.24
CA TYR A 23 3.53 -8.15 2.73
C TYR A 23 2.20 -7.89 1.99
N SER A 24 1.62 -6.69 2.11
CA SER A 24 0.53 -6.20 1.25
C SER A 24 0.99 -5.82 -0.18
N ASP A 25 2.08 -6.42 -0.65
CA ASP A 25 2.71 -6.17 -1.94
C ASP A 25 2.45 -7.34 -2.91
N LYS A 26 1.75 -7.05 -4.01
CA LYS A 26 1.45 -8.03 -5.06
C LYS A 26 2.66 -8.40 -5.93
N TYR A 27 3.77 -7.68 -5.78
CA TYR A 27 5.03 -7.91 -6.50
C TYR A 27 6.11 -8.51 -5.60
N MET A 28 5.77 -8.92 -4.37
CA MET A 28 6.59 -9.92 -3.72
C MET A 28 6.52 -11.18 -4.58
N HIS A 29 7.63 -11.52 -5.24
CA HIS A 29 7.87 -12.90 -5.60
C HIS A 29 7.67 -13.69 -4.32
N HIS A 30 6.64 -14.56 -4.29
CA HIS A 30 6.57 -15.63 -3.31
C HIS A 30 7.93 -16.30 -3.34
N PHE A 31 8.78 -16.02 -2.35
CA PHE A 31 9.91 -16.88 -2.07
C PHE A 31 9.27 -18.24 -1.82
N SER A 32 9.45 -19.12 -2.79
CA SER A 32 9.00 -20.51 -2.75
C SER A 32 9.84 -21.21 -1.68
N GLY A 33 9.46 -21.01 -0.43
CA GLY A 33 9.97 -21.68 0.75
C GLY A 33 8.77 -21.98 1.63
N THR A 34 8.16 -23.14 1.39
CA THR A 34 7.19 -23.83 2.27
C THR A 34 5.99 -23.00 2.73
N PHE A 35 4.95 -22.91 1.89
CA PHE A 35 3.54 -23.20 2.25
C PHE A 35 2.74 -23.27 0.95
N ASN A 36 2.52 -24.49 0.46
CA ASN A 36 1.68 -24.78 -0.71
C ASN A 36 0.21 -24.51 -0.37
N PHE A 37 -0.26 -23.27 -0.53
CA PHE A 37 -1.66 -23.05 -0.86
C PHE A 37 -1.77 -23.02 -2.39
N GLN A 38 -2.16 -24.15 -2.95
CA GLN A 38 -2.67 -24.22 -4.33
C GLN A 38 -3.66 -23.06 -4.54
N SER A 39 -3.28 -22.12 -5.39
CA SER A 39 -4.09 -20.95 -5.70
C SER A 39 -5.36 -21.41 -6.42
N ARG A 40 -6.46 -21.55 -5.67
CA ARG A 40 -7.80 -21.60 -6.23
C ARG A 40 -8.09 -20.25 -6.90
N PRO A 41 -8.63 -20.21 -8.13
CA PRO A 41 -8.90 -18.96 -8.86
C PRO A 41 -9.77 -17.96 -8.07
N ASP A 42 -10.73 -18.46 -7.29
CA ASP A 42 -11.66 -17.66 -6.47
C ASP A 42 -11.00 -17.01 -5.24
N LEU A 43 -9.96 -17.62 -4.67
CA LEU A 43 -9.22 -17.05 -3.54
C LEU A 43 -8.61 -15.70 -3.90
N SER A 44 -8.24 -15.54 -5.18
CA SER A 44 -7.60 -14.32 -5.67
C SER A 44 -8.55 -13.12 -5.68
N GLY A 45 -9.86 -13.33 -5.86
CA GLY A 45 -10.86 -12.26 -5.89
C GLY A 45 -11.18 -11.73 -4.50
N ASP A 46 -11.53 -12.64 -3.60
CA ASP A 46 -11.87 -12.35 -2.19
C ASP A 46 -10.69 -11.68 -1.48
N LEU A 47 -9.48 -12.25 -1.57
CA LEU A 47 -8.28 -11.68 -0.92
C LEU A 47 -7.95 -10.28 -1.45
N ARG A 48 -8.16 -10.02 -2.73
CA ARG A 48 -7.93 -8.68 -3.30
C ARG A 48 -8.92 -7.66 -2.77
N MET A 49 -10.18 -8.05 -2.59
CA MET A 49 -11.22 -7.18 -2.02
C MET A 49 -10.97 -6.89 -0.55
N LEU A 50 -10.68 -7.92 0.25
CA LEU A 50 -10.34 -7.79 1.67
C LEU A 50 -9.14 -6.88 1.88
N ASN A 51 -8.09 -7.02 1.06
CA ASN A 51 -6.93 -6.13 1.09
C ASN A 51 -7.27 -4.67 0.80
N ILE A 52 -8.20 -4.40 -0.12
CA ILE A 52 -8.64 -3.02 -0.42
C ILE A 52 -9.37 -2.43 0.78
N ILE A 53 -10.29 -3.19 1.38
CA ILE A 53 -11.06 -2.76 2.56
C ILE A 53 -10.09 -2.45 3.71
N ALA A 54 -9.19 -3.37 4.03
CA ALA A 54 -8.18 -3.22 5.07
C ALA A 54 -7.32 -1.95 4.85
N VAL A 55 -6.86 -1.71 3.62
CA VAL A 55 -6.06 -0.54 3.28
C VAL A 55 -6.84 0.77 3.41
N CYS A 56 -8.12 0.81 3.03
CA CYS A 56 -8.96 2.00 3.14
C CYS A 56 -9.33 2.33 4.58
N LEU A 57 -9.42 1.31 5.44
CA LEU A 57 -9.72 1.48 6.87
C LEU A 57 -8.46 1.69 7.73
N THR A 58 -7.26 1.55 7.16
CA THR A 58 -6.00 1.87 7.85
C THR A 58 -5.75 3.38 7.82
N SER A 59 -5.67 4.04 8.98
CA SER A 59 -5.41 5.49 9.03
C SER A 59 -3.95 5.86 8.75
N GLY A 60 -3.03 4.93 9.03
CA GLY A 60 -1.58 5.14 8.98
C GLY A 60 -0.97 5.66 10.28
N ARG A 61 -1.77 5.86 11.33
CA ARG A 61 -1.27 6.11 12.69
C ARG A 61 -0.68 4.81 13.28
N PRO A 62 0.29 4.89 14.21
CA PRO A 62 0.75 3.74 14.96
C PRO A 62 -0.43 3.03 15.64
N GLY A 63 -0.50 1.70 15.54
CA GLY A 63 -1.61 0.93 16.12
C GLY A 63 -2.96 1.05 15.38
N ASP A 64 -2.94 1.43 14.10
CA ASP A 64 -4.18 1.58 13.33
C ASP A 64 -4.11 0.89 11.96
N VAL A 65 -3.43 -0.25 11.95
CA VAL A 65 -3.38 -1.18 10.82
C VAL A 65 -4.57 -2.11 10.93
N VAL A 66 -5.35 -2.20 9.85
CA VAL A 66 -6.55 -3.03 9.78
C VAL A 66 -6.28 -4.29 8.95
N ALA A 67 -6.88 -5.39 9.37
CA ALA A 67 -6.98 -6.64 8.61
C ALA A 67 -8.45 -6.99 8.38
N ALA A 68 -8.72 -7.69 7.29
CA ALA A 68 -10.07 -8.08 6.91
C ALA A 68 -10.10 -9.55 6.49
N ALA A 69 -11.13 -10.27 6.94
CA ALA A 69 -11.39 -11.66 6.57
C ALA A 69 -12.88 -11.88 6.32
N PHE A 70 -13.22 -12.90 5.53
CA PHE A 70 -14.59 -13.41 5.48
C PHE A 70 -14.76 -14.56 6.46
N ASP A 71 -15.71 -14.42 7.36
CA ASP A 71 -16.29 -15.53 8.10
C ASP A 71 -17.46 -16.08 7.26
N LYS A 72 -17.45 -17.39 7.01
CA LYS A 72 -18.45 -18.09 6.18
C LYS A 72 -19.19 -19.17 6.98
N CYS A 73 -19.05 -19.22 8.31
CA CYS A 73 -19.57 -20.32 9.13
C CYS A 73 -21.10 -20.35 9.21
N GLU A 74 -21.75 -19.20 9.35
CA GLU A 74 -23.22 -19.06 9.50
C GLU A 74 -23.85 -18.15 8.44
N GLY A 75 -23.06 -17.77 7.43
CA GLY A 75 -23.36 -16.72 6.45
C GLY A 75 -22.08 -15.94 6.13
N VAL A 76 -22.07 -15.17 5.03
CA VAL A 76 -20.89 -14.35 4.69
C VAL A 76 -20.90 -13.08 5.53
N CYS A 77 -19.97 -12.99 6.47
CA CYS A 77 -19.74 -11.82 7.33
C CYS A 77 -18.30 -11.33 7.17
N LEU A 78 -18.13 -10.01 7.06
CA LEU A 78 -16.82 -9.38 7.05
C LEU A 78 -16.32 -9.20 8.48
N VAL A 79 -15.22 -9.86 8.83
CA VAL A 79 -14.54 -9.69 10.11
C VAL A 79 -13.39 -8.73 9.94
N LEU A 80 -13.36 -7.68 10.77
CA LEU A 80 -12.32 -6.67 10.80
C LEU A 80 -11.52 -6.80 12.10
N ALA A 81 -10.20 -6.73 12.00
CA ALA A 81 -9.30 -6.68 13.14
C ALA A 81 -8.39 -5.46 13.00
N LYS A 82 -8.01 -4.86 14.14
CA LYS A 82 -7.13 -3.69 14.19
C LYS A 82 -5.97 -3.98 15.13
N HIS A 83 -4.80 -3.45 14.79
CA HIS A 83 -3.63 -3.48 15.66
C HIS A 83 -3.78 -2.49 16.83
N GLY A 84 -4.66 -2.76 17.79
CA GLY A 84 -4.96 -1.85 18.90
C GLY A 84 -6.40 -2.00 19.36
N PRO A 85 -6.84 -1.21 20.36
CA PRO A 85 -8.22 -1.26 20.80
C PRO A 85 -9.16 -0.81 19.68
N VAL A 86 -10.25 -1.55 19.51
CA VAL A 86 -11.36 -1.13 18.65
C VAL A 86 -12.18 -0.09 19.39
N LEU A 87 -12.31 1.10 18.80
CA LEU A 87 -13.06 2.24 19.34
C LEU A 87 -14.43 2.35 18.65
N PRO A 88 -15.43 3.01 19.29
CA PRO A 88 -16.72 3.29 18.65
C PRO A 88 -16.60 4.09 17.34
N GLU A 89 -15.55 4.91 17.22
CA GLU A 89 -15.22 5.64 15.99
C GLU A 89 -14.88 4.70 14.82
N ASP A 90 -14.29 3.53 15.08
CA ASP A 90 -13.94 2.55 14.04
C ASP A 90 -15.19 1.96 13.38
N GLU A 91 -16.25 1.75 14.16
CA GLU A 91 -17.55 1.28 13.65
C GLU A 91 -18.22 2.36 12.80
N THR A 92 -18.25 3.61 13.28
CA THR A 92 -18.77 4.77 12.54
C THR A 92 -18.01 5.00 11.24
N THR A 93 -16.68 4.89 11.28
CA THR A 93 -15.80 5.02 10.12
C THR A 93 -16.06 3.93 9.10
N THR A 94 -16.24 2.69 9.55
CA THR A 94 -16.52 1.55 8.68
C THR A 94 -17.88 1.68 7.99
N HIS A 95 -18.92 2.10 8.73
CA HIS A 95 -20.22 2.41 8.14
C HIS A 95 -20.14 3.54 7.11
N THR A 96 -19.40 4.61 7.43
CA THR A 96 -19.17 5.74 6.53
C THR A 96 -18.48 5.28 5.25
N PHE A 97 -17.41 4.48 5.38
CA PHE A 97 -16.69 3.90 4.25
C PHE A 97 -17.61 3.12 3.32
N PHE A 98 -18.37 2.15 3.85
CA PHE A 98 -19.27 1.34 3.02
C PHE A 98 -20.39 2.16 2.39
N SER A 99 -20.95 3.13 3.11
CA SER A 99 -21.95 4.05 2.58
C SER A 99 -21.41 4.84 1.38
N GLN A 100 -20.21 5.40 1.49
CA GLN A 100 -19.59 6.13 0.38
C GLN A 100 -19.21 5.24 -0.79
N VAL A 101 -18.68 4.03 -0.54
CA VAL A 101 -18.36 3.06 -1.61
C VAL A 101 -19.60 2.68 -2.41
N LYS A 102 -20.77 2.55 -1.76
CA LYS A 102 -22.06 2.30 -2.44
C LYS A 102 -22.47 3.45 -3.34
N ALA A 103 -22.29 4.69 -2.87
CA ALA A 103 -22.65 5.90 -3.60
C ALA A 103 -21.66 6.25 -4.72
N ALA A 104 -20.42 5.78 -4.64
CA ALA A 104 -19.35 6.14 -5.56
C ALA A 104 -19.57 5.63 -6.99
N SER A 105 -19.14 6.44 -7.96
CA SER A 105 -19.04 6.08 -9.38
C SER A 105 -17.60 5.72 -9.76
N SER A 106 -16.62 6.30 -9.08
CA SER A 106 -15.19 6.04 -9.24
C SER A 106 -14.46 6.05 -7.91
N TRP A 107 -13.27 5.45 -7.87
CA TRP A 107 -12.43 5.51 -6.67
C TRP A 107 -12.07 6.94 -6.23
N MET A 108 -12.04 7.90 -7.17
CA MET A 108 -11.75 9.31 -6.87
C MET A 108 -12.83 9.95 -5.99
N ASP A 109 -14.06 9.44 -6.05
CA ASP A 109 -15.17 9.93 -5.21
C ASP A 109 -14.93 9.63 -3.72
N LEU A 110 -14.02 8.69 -3.40
CA LEU A 110 -13.62 8.37 -2.03
C LEU A 110 -12.44 9.21 -1.52
N LEU A 111 -11.84 10.08 -2.34
CA LEU A 111 -10.72 10.93 -1.91
C LEU A 111 -11.05 11.75 -0.65
N PRO A 112 -12.25 12.34 -0.48
CA PRO A 112 -12.57 13.06 0.75
C PRO A 112 -12.47 12.19 2.00
N PHE A 113 -12.99 10.97 1.96
CA PHE A 113 -12.86 10.02 3.07
C PHE A 113 -11.42 9.59 3.28
N LEU A 114 -10.71 9.21 2.22
CA LEU A 114 -9.32 8.76 2.32
C LEU A 114 -8.40 9.86 2.88
N PHE A 115 -8.63 11.12 2.53
CA PHE A 115 -7.83 12.25 3.02
C PHE A 115 -8.19 12.65 4.44
N SER A 116 -9.41 12.35 4.90
CA SER A 116 -9.80 12.53 6.29
C SER A 116 -9.26 11.41 7.17
N HIS A 117 -9.43 10.16 6.75
CA HIS A 117 -9.15 8.96 7.55
C HIS A 117 -7.70 8.47 7.38
N SER A 118 -7.27 8.27 6.14
CA SER A 118 -5.98 7.67 5.77
C SER A 118 -4.90 8.69 5.43
N LYS A 119 -5.04 9.94 5.89
CA LYS A 119 -4.12 11.05 5.63
C LYS A 119 -2.66 10.65 5.82
N ALA A 120 -2.33 10.19 7.02
CA ALA A 120 -0.97 9.86 7.41
C ALA A 120 -0.41 8.72 6.54
N ASN A 121 -1.25 7.74 6.17
CA ASN A 121 -0.84 6.67 5.28
C ASN A 121 -0.51 7.19 3.87
N ILE A 122 -1.36 8.06 3.30
CA ILE A 122 -1.15 8.62 1.96
C ILE A 122 0.16 9.41 1.93
N GLU A 123 0.34 10.34 2.86
CA GLU A 123 1.54 11.18 2.96
C GLU A 123 2.80 10.32 3.14
N LYS A 124 2.74 9.31 4.00
CA LYS A 124 3.83 8.34 4.19
C LYS A 124 4.20 7.62 2.89
N GLN A 125 3.22 7.20 2.08
CA GLN A 125 3.53 6.53 0.81
C GLN A 125 4.11 7.51 -0.23
N CYS A 126 3.61 8.73 -0.32
CA CYS A 126 4.17 9.78 -1.19
C CYS A 126 5.62 10.08 -0.81
N LEU A 127 5.90 10.31 0.48
CA LEU A 127 7.26 10.57 0.97
C LEU A 127 8.21 9.41 0.65
N ARG A 128 7.78 8.17 0.89
CA ARG A 128 8.59 6.97 0.59
C ARG A 128 8.83 6.79 -0.92
N LEU A 129 7.86 7.15 -1.76
CA LEU A 129 8.02 7.17 -3.21
C LEU A 129 9.07 8.21 -3.60
N SER A 130 8.97 9.44 -3.10
CA SER A 130 9.94 10.50 -3.34
C SER A 130 11.36 10.08 -2.97
N GLN A 131 11.57 9.61 -1.73
CA GLN A 131 12.88 9.13 -1.26
C GLN A 131 13.47 8.04 -2.16
N THR A 132 12.67 7.02 -2.50
CA THR A 132 13.14 5.91 -3.35
C THR A 132 13.45 6.38 -4.77
N THR A 133 12.68 7.35 -5.30
CA THR A 133 12.89 7.92 -6.62
C THR A 133 14.15 8.79 -6.62
N THR A 134 14.34 9.63 -5.60
CA THR A 134 15.55 10.45 -5.41
C THR A 134 16.79 9.59 -5.35
N ASP A 135 16.78 8.52 -4.55
CA ASP A 135 17.93 7.61 -4.44
C ASP A 135 18.34 7.07 -5.82
N LEU A 136 17.37 6.70 -6.66
CA LEU A 136 17.59 6.03 -7.94
C LEU A 136 17.67 7.02 -9.13
N PHE A 137 17.51 8.32 -8.89
CA PHE A 137 17.16 9.27 -9.94
C PHE A 137 18.18 9.33 -11.07
N SER A 138 19.47 9.50 -10.74
CA SER A 138 20.54 9.59 -11.73
C SER A 138 20.68 8.32 -12.56
N ASP A 139 20.49 7.14 -11.94
CA ASP A 139 20.52 5.86 -12.65
C ASP A 139 19.35 5.76 -13.63
N LEU A 140 18.14 6.16 -13.20
CA LEU A 140 16.96 6.15 -14.09
C LEU A 140 17.11 7.12 -15.26
N GLN A 141 17.70 8.29 -15.04
CA GLN A 141 17.97 9.25 -16.13
C GLN A 141 18.95 8.67 -17.15
N LEU A 142 19.99 7.96 -16.69
CA LEU A 142 20.93 7.31 -17.58
C LEU A 142 20.25 6.22 -18.42
N GLU A 143 19.44 5.37 -17.78
CA GLU A 143 18.68 4.32 -18.44
C GLU A 143 17.67 4.89 -19.44
N ILE A 144 17.02 6.01 -19.12
CA ILE A 144 16.14 6.73 -20.05
C ILE A 144 16.93 7.30 -21.24
N ALA A 145 18.14 7.80 -21.02
CA ALA A 145 18.96 8.36 -22.09
C ALA A 145 19.38 7.31 -23.12
N THR A 146 19.62 6.07 -22.68
CA THR A 146 19.97 4.93 -23.55
C THR A 146 18.76 4.07 -23.94
N TYR A 147 17.56 4.43 -23.48
CA TYR A 147 16.35 3.68 -23.76
C TYR A 147 15.99 3.75 -25.24
N LEU A 148 16.26 2.64 -25.94
CA LEU A 148 15.76 2.45 -27.29
C LEU A 148 14.26 2.18 -27.21
N ASP A 149 13.47 3.14 -27.68
CA ASP A 149 12.03 3.03 -27.77
C ASP A 149 11.65 1.84 -28.66
N LYS A 150 11.21 0.76 -28.02
CA LYS A 150 10.76 -0.47 -28.69
C LYS A 150 9.24 -0.51 -28.83
N SER A 151 8.56 0.57 -28.46
CA SER A 151 7.11 0.62 -28.43
C SER A 151 6.59 1.17 -29.75
N GLU A 152 5.65 0.45 -30.36
CA GLU A 152 5.04 0.86 -31.63
C GLU A 152 4.09 2.06 -31.44
N SER A 153 3.59 2.25 -30.21
CA SER A 153 2.74 3.36 -29.83
C SER A 153 2.88 3.78 -28.36
N MET A 154 2.35 4.97 -28.05
CA MET A 154 2.23 5.48 -26.67
C MET A 154 1.39 4.57 -25.75
N GLU A 155 0.42 3.84 -26.30
CA GLU A 155 -0.41 2.94 -25.49
C GLU A 155 0.27 1.60 -25.24
N ASP A 156 1.23 1.21 -26.08
CA ASP A 156 2.08 0.05 -25.83
C ASP A 156 3.07 0.35 -24.71
N GLU A 157 3.66 1.55 -24.71
CA GLU A 157 4.57 1.96 -23.64
C GLU A 157 3.83 2.28 -22.35
N PHE A 158 2.72 3.01 -22.43
CA PHE A 158 1.97 3.49 -21.27
C PHE A 158 0.49 3.08 -21.37
N PRO A 159 0.16 1.82 -21.05
CA PRO A 159 -1.21 1.33 -21.14
C PRO A 159 -2.17 2.17 -20.29
N LYS A 160 -3.32 2.54 -20.87
CA LYS A 160 -4.41 3.28 -20.18
C LYS A 160 -4.00 4.68 -19.70
N SER A 161 -2.95 5.26 -20.27
CA SER A 161 -2.44 6.58 -19.90
C SER A 161 -3.16 7.74 -20.58
N LYS A 162 -3.93 7.48 -21.66
CA LYS A 162 -4.55 8.49 -22.53
C LYS A 162 -5.26 9.63 -21.79
N ALA A 163 -6.10 9.30 -20.81
CA ALA A 163 -6.87 10.30 -20.06
C ALA A 163 -5.95 11.20 -19.21
N TRP A 164 -4.97 10.61 -18.54
CA TRP A 164 -4.00 11.36 -17.73
C TRP A 164 -3.07 12.21 -18.59
N ARG A 165 -2.58 11.68 -19.72
CA ARG A 165 -1.75 12.44 -20.66
C ARG A 165 -2.50 13.65 -21.22
N ARG A 166 -3.79 13.50 -21.55
CA ARG A 166 -4.65 14.63 -21.95
C ARG A 166 -4.83 15.65 -20.84
N PHE A 167 -4.98 15.18 -19.59
CA PHE A 167 -5.09 16.08 -18.44
C PHE A 167 -3.83 16.92 -18.24
N LEU A 168 -2.64 16.31 -18.35
CA LEU A 168 -1.37 17.00 -18.08
C LEU A 168 -0.83 17.79 -19.28
N TYR A 169 -0.87 17.19 -20.47
CA TYR A 169 -0.23 17.72 -21.68
C TYR A 169 -1.21 18.32 -22.68
N LYS A 170 -2.52 18.16 -22.45
CA LYS A 170 -3.56 18.49 -23.44
C LYS A 170 -3.30 17.71 -24.73
N ASP A 171 -3.31 18.40 -25.88
CA ASP A 171 -3.02 17.82 -27.19
C ASP A 171 -1.58 18.09 -27.66
N ARG A 172 -0.65 18.41 -26.75
CA ARG A 172 0.76 18.58 -27.11
C ARG A 172 1.37 17.24 -27.54
N PRO A 173 2.15 17.21 -28.63
CA PRO A 173 2.92 16.02 -28.99
C PRO A 173 4.01 15.80 -27.95
N MET A 174 4.02 14.62 -27.34
CA MET A 174 5.03 14.19 -26.38
C MET A 174 5.77 12.99 -26.95
N THR A 175 7.04 12.84 -26.61
CA THR A 175 7.80 11.60 -26.86
C THR A 175 7.75 10.70 -25.63
N ILE A 176 8.03 9.41 -25.79
CA ILE A 176 8.10 8.46 -24.67
C ILE A 176 9.14 8.92 -23.64
N LYS A 177 10.31 9.36 -24.12
CA LYS A 177 11.39 9.88 -23.27
C LYS A 177 10.93 11.07 -22.42
N CYS A 178 10.28 12.06 -23.02
CA CYS A 178 9.78 13.22 -22.28
C CYS A 178 8.75 12.82 -21.21
N ILE A 179 7.86 11.86 -21.52
CA ILE A 179 6.88 11.39 -20.53
C ILE A 179 7.58 10.64 -19.39
N LEU A 180 8.59 9.80 -19.68
CA LEU A 180 9.36 9.11 -18.65
C LEU A 180 10.08 10.10 -17.71
N GLU A 181 10.73 11.13 -18.27
CA GLU A 181 11.38 12.18 -17.51
C GLU A 181 10.38 12.93 -16.62
N ASP A 182 9.24 13.34 -17.18
CA ASP A 182 8.19 14.05 -16.45
C ASP A 182 7.62 13.20 -15.31
N VAL A 183 7.26 11.94 -15.55
CA VAL A 183 6.68 11.10 -14.49
C VAL A 183 7.69 10.82 -13.38
N LEU A 184 9.00 10.72 -13.69
CA LEU A 184 10.04 10.62 -12.67
C LEU A 184 10.15 11.90 -11.85
N HIS A 185 10.12 13.07 -12.50
CA HIS A 185 10.13 14.35 -11.81
C HIS A 185 8.91 14.49 -10.90
N ILE A 186 7.71 14.14 -11.36
CA ILE A 186 6.49 14.18 -10.54
C ILE A 186 6.61 13.23 -9.34
N CYS A 187 7.07 11.98 -9.54
CA CYS A 187 7.26 11.00 -8.46
C CYS A 187 8.33 11.42 -7.44
N ARG A 188 9.30 12.24 -7.84
CA ARG A 188 10.35 12.73 -6.96
C ARG A 188 9.94 14.02 -6.24
N ASP A 189 9.56 15.03 -7.01
CA ASP A 189 9.44 16.41 -6.59
C ASP A 189 8.04 16.67 -5.98
N GLU A 190 6.96 16.34 -6.70
CA GLU A 190 5.59 16.56 -6.19
C GLU A 190 5.26 15.63 -5.02
N SER A 191 5.76 14.39 -5.02
CA SER A 191 5.58 13.47 -3.90
C SER A 191 6.31 13.89 -2.61
N SER A 192 7.39 14.70 -2.71
CA SER A 192 8.19 15.11 -1.54
C SER A 192 7.50 16.14 -0.66
N THR A 193 6.68 17.00 -1.27
CA THR A 193 6.03 18.14 -0.63
C THR A 193 4.53 17.93 -0.45
N PHE A 194 4.02 16.77 -0.86
CA PHE A 194 2.60 16.46 -0.81
C PHE A 194 2.06 16.49 0.62
N ASN A 195 1.05 17.34 0.84
CA ASN A 195 0.32 17.48 2.09
C ASN A 195 -1.17 17.26 1.82
N ALA A 196 -1.72 16.19 2.37
CA ALA A 196 -3.11 15.83 2.16
C ALA A 196 -4.03 16.77 2.95
N GLN A 197 -4.81 17.56 2.22
CA GLN A 197 -5.88 18.39 2.78
C GLN A 197 -7.22 18.01 2.13
N THR A 198 -8.31 18.13 2.87
CA THR A 198 -9.66 17.81 2.39
C THR A 198 -10.20 18.93 1.48
N ASN A 199 -9.52 19.19 0.38
CA ASN A 199 -9.88 20.21 -0.61
C ASN A 199 -9.53 19.77 -2.04
N LYS A 200 -10.11 20.47 -3.02
CA LYS A 200 -9.97 20.15 -4.44
C LYS A 200 -8.53 20.27 -4.96
N ALA A 201 -7.73 21.19 -4.41
CA ALA A 201 -6.35 21.38 -4.84
C ALA A 201 -5.50 20.15 -4.49
N SER A 202 -5.53 19.70 -3.24
CA SER A 202 -4.81 18.50 -2.80
C SER A 202 -5.29 17.23 -3.49
N TYR A 203 -6.59 17.11 -3.82
CA TYR A 203 -7.10 16.00 -4.64
C TYR A 203 -6.48 16.00 -6.05
N THR A 204 -6.34 17.18 -6.64
CA THR A 204 -5.75 17.36 -7.98
C THR A 204 -4.25 17.05 -7.96
N GLU A 205 -3.52 17.54 -6.95
CA GLU A 205 -2.11 17.22 -6.73
C GLU A 205 -1.89 15.72 -6.56
N TYR A 206 -2.72 15.07 -5.73
CA TYR A 206 -2.64 13.62 -5.56
C TYR A 206 -2.98 12.86 -6.84
N ALA A 207 -3.96 13.31 -7.62
CA ALA A 207 -4.28 12.69 -8.91
C ALA A 207 -3.11 12.78 -9.91
N ARG A 208 -2.30 13.86 -9.86
CA ARG A 208 -1.06 13.99 -10.65
C ARG A 208 -0.03 12.96 -10.20
N VAL A 209 0.30 12.92 -8.91
CA VAL A 209 1.24 11.96 -8.32
C VAL A 209 0.81 10.52 -8.58
N TYR A 210 -0.47 10.21 -8.34
CA TYR A 210 -1.06 8.91 -8.62
C TYR A 210 -0.90 8.53 -10.09
N GLY A 211 -1.24 9.41 -11.02
CA GLY A 211 -1.18 9.08 -12.44
C GLY A 211 0.24 8.92 -12.96
N ALA A 212 1.19 9.75 -12.49
CA ALA A 212 2.62 9.55 -12.77
C ALA A 212 3.10 8.20 -12.23
N ALA A 213 2.74 7.87 -10.97
CA ALA A 213 3.08 6.60 -10.37
C ALA A 213 2.47 5.41 -11.12
N TYR A 214 1.22 5.53 -11.57
CA TYR A 214 0.52 4.50 -12.33
C TYR A 214 1.17 4.27 -13.69
N ILE A 215 1.50 5.35 -14.41
CA ILE A 215 2.13 5.28 -15.72
C ILE A 215 3.50 4.63 -15.63
N LEU A 216 4.33 5.06 -14.68
CA LEU A 216 5.64 4.46 -14.48
C LEU A 216 5.54 3.00 -14.02
N LEU A 217 4.57 2.68 -13.15
CA LEU A 217 4.35 1.31 -12.67
C LEU A 217 4.02 0.32 -13.79
N HIS A 218 3.33 0.79 -14.82
CA HIS A 218 2.82 0.00 -15.92
C HIS A 218 3.61 0.21 -17.22
N SER A 219 4.73 0.92 -17.17
CA SER A 219 5.55 1.15 -18.35
C SER A 219 6.41 -0.05 -18.69
N ARG A 220 6.65 -0.26 -19.99
CA ARG A 220 7.58 -1.28 -20.46
C ARG A 220 9.01 -0.95 -20.04
N PHE A 221 9.33 0.34 -19.91
CA PHE A 221 10.58 0.80 -19.30
C PHE A 221 10.81 0.18 -17.92
N LEU A 222 9.85 0.29 -16.98
CA LEU A 222 10.02 -0.28 -15.64
C LEU A 222 10.04 -1.81 -15.67
N ASP A 223 9.24 -2.43 -16.54
CA ASP A 223 9.26 -3.88 -16.71
C ASP A 223 10.60 -4.38 -17.28
N MET A 224 11.27 -3.60 -18.12
CA MET A 224 12.62 -3.92 -18.59
C MET A 224 13.64 -3.84 -17.45
N LEU A 225 13.59 -2.78 -16.63
CA LEU A 225 14.50 -2.60 -15.49
C LEU A 225 14.32 -3.70 -14.43
N THR A 226 13.10 -4.20 -14.26
CA THR A 226 12.75 -5.24 -13.28
C THR A 226 12.79 -6.65 -13.86
N GLY A 227 12.90 -6.77 -15.19
CA GLY A 227 12.85 -8.02 -15.93
C GLY A 227 14.01 -8.98 -15.66
N VAL A 228 13.83 -10.23 -16.08
CA VAL A 228 14.85 -11.30 -15.98
C VAL A 228 16.08 -10.99 -16.85
N SER A 229 15.88 -10.25 -17.94
CA SER A 229 16.92 -9.83 -18.88
C SER A 229 17.84 -8.72 -18.35
N ASN A 230 17.52 -8.08 -17.23
CA ASN A 230 18.41 -7.08 -16.64
C ASN A 230 19.52 -7.75 -15.83
N HIS A 231 20.75 -7.69 -16.34
CA HIS A 231 21.93 -8.26 -15.71
C HIS A 231 22.52 -7.39 -14.57
N ASN A 232 22.10 -6.12 -14.47
CA ASN A 232 22.49 -5.26 -13.35
C ASN A 232 21.62 -5.56 -12.12
N ILE A 233 22.05 -6.54 -11.32
CA ILE A 233 21.32 -7.01 -10.13
C ILE A 233 21.04 -5.86 -9.14
N ARG A 234 22.01 -4.96 -8.94
CA ARG A 234 21.86 -3.82 -8.01
C ARG A 234 20.77 -2.87 -8.47
N LEU A 235 20.79 -2.47 -9.74
CA LEU A 235 19.77 -1.61 -10.33
C LEU A 235 18.40 -2.29 -10.29
N LYS A 236 18.34 -3.57 -10.67
CA LYS A 236 17.12 -4.37 -10.63
C LYS A 236 16.47 -4.39 -9.25
N LEU A 237 17.23 -4.68 -8.19
CA LEU A 237 16.68 -4.71 -6.82
C LEU A 237 16.14 -3.33 -6.37
N ARG A 238 16.79 -2.25 -6.79
CA ARG A 238 16.34 -0.89 -6.49
C ARG A 238 15.13 -0.48 -7.33
N ALA A 239 15.07 -0.89 -8.59
CA ALA A 239 13.92 -0.71 -9.47
C ALA A 239 12.71 -1.51 -8.98
N GLU A 240 12.93 -2.72 -8.44
CA GLU A 240 11.88 -3.49 -7.76
C GLU A 240 11.37 -2.73 -6.52
N LYS A 241 12.27 -2.22 -5.67
CA LYS A 241 11.87 -1.37 -4.54
C LYS A 241 11.02 -0.17 -5.00
N LEU A 242 11.40 0.49 -6.11
CA LEU A 242 10.61 1.56 -6.72
C LEU A 242 9.23 1.05 -7.19
N LYS A 243 9.16 -0.07 -7.92
CA LYS A 243 7.92 -0.73 -8.37
C LYS A 243 6.95 -0.97 -7.21
N ARG A 244 7.47 -1.41 -6.06
CA ARG A 244 6.68 -1.62 -4.84
C ARG A 244 6.12 -0.29 -4.30
N ARG A 245 6.92 0.77 -4.25
CA ARG A 245 6.47 2.10 -3.78
C ARG A 245 5.43 2.74 -4.70
N LEU A 246 5.64 2.66 -6.01
CA LEU A 246 4.64 3.06 -7.01
C LEU A 246 3.33 2.29 -6.80
N GLY A 247 3.41 0.99 -6.55
CA GLY A 247 2.28 0.13 -6.23
C GLY A 247 1.52 0.54 -4.96
N LYS A 248 2.22 1.02 -3.92
CA LYS A 248 1.61 1.53 -2.68
C LYS A 248 0.89 2.86 -2.90
N VAL A 249 1.46 3.79 -3.66
CA VAL A 249 0.75 5.03 -4.02
C VAL A 249 -0.50 4.72 -4.84
N CYS A 250 -0.43 3.74 -5.74
CA CYS A 250 -1.56 3.33 -6.59
C CYS A 250 -2.59 2.43 -5.90
N GLN A 251 -2.44 2.10 -4.61
CA GLN A 251 -3.24 1.06 -3.97
C GLN A 251 -4.76 1.36 -3.95
N TYR A 252 -5.14 2.63 -3.82
CA TYR A 252 -6.55 3.04 -3.74
C TYR A 252 -7.29 3.00 -5.08
N SER A 253 -6.59 3.02 -6.22
CA SER A 253 -7.24 2.85 -7.53
C SER A 253 -7.97 1.51 -7.68
N ARG A 254 -7.63 0.54 -6.83
CA ARG A 254 -8.29 -0.76 -6.82
C ARG A 254 -9.70 -0.70 -6.25
N ILE A 255 -10.09 0.39 -5.57
CA ILE A 255 -11.44 0.60 -5.03
C ILE A 255 -12.50 0.52 -6.14
N ASP A 256 -12.17 0.83 -7.41
CA ASP A 256 -13.11 0.63 -8.53
C ASP A 256 -13.64 -0.81 -8.61
N LYS A 257 -12.83 -1.80 -8.21
CA LYS A 257 -13.26 -3.21 -8.14
C LYS A 257 -14.23 -3.43 -6.98
N LEU A 258 -13.97 -2.81 -5.83
CA LEU A 258 -14.84 -2.85 -4.67
C LEU A 258 -16.18 -2.17 -4.95
N ILE A 259 -16.19 -0.98 -5.57
CA ILE A 259 -17.41 -0.28 -6.00
C ILE A 259 -18.27 -1.19 -6.90
N LYS A 260 -17.65 -1.82 -7.91
CA LYS A 260 -18.36 -2.76 -8.79
C LYS A 260 -18.89 -3.99 -8.04
N GLY A 261 -18.15 -4.50 -7.06
CA GLY A 261 -18.56 -5.62 -6.21
C GLY A 261 -19.73 -5.26 -5.31
N MET A 262 -19.65 -4.14 -4.59
CA MET A 262 -20.68 -3.65 -3.66
C MET A 262 -21.98 -3.28 -4.36
N LYS A 263 -21.93 -2.83 -5.63
CA LYS A 263 -23.15 -2.63 -6.43
C LYS A 263 -23.90 -3.93 -6.74
N ARG A 264 -23.20 -5.07 -6.74
CA ARG A 264 -23.80 -6.40 -6.94
C ARG A 264 -24.24 -7.04 -5.63
N PHE A 265 -23.54 -6.73 -4.53
CA PHE A 265 -23.80 -7.28 -3.19
C PHE A 265 -23.71 -6.16 -2.14
N PRO A 266 -24.78 -5.35 -1.99
CA PRO A 266 -24.71 -4.11 -1.21
C PRO A 266 -24.59 -4.33 0.31
N ASP A 267 -25.07 -5.43 0.86
CA ASP A 267 -25.25 -5.53 2.32
C ASP A 267 -24.51 -6.72 2.93
N ILE A 268 -23.18 -6.70 2.83
CA ILE A 268 -22.35 -7.62 3.58
C ILE A 268 -22.28 -7.13 5.03
N PRO A 269 -22.83 -7.88 6.01
CA PRO A 269 -22.69 -7.51 7.41
C PRO A 269 -21.21 -7.54 7.79
N PHE A 270 -20.80 -6.65 8.70
CA PHE A 270 -19.46 -6.65 9.23
C PHE A 270 -19.46 -6.64 10.75
N ARG A 271 -18.39 -7.16 11.34
CA ARG A 271 -18.12 -7.06 12.78
C ARG A 271 -16.65 -6.77 13.02
N TRP A 272 -16.37 -5.96 14.03
CA TRP A 272 -15.04 -5.83 14.57
C TRP A 272 -14.75 -6.95 15.56
N LEU A 273 -13.55 -7.50 15.52
CA LEU A 273 -13.06 -8.40 16.55
C LEU A 273 -12.69 -7.55 17.78
N ARG A 274 -13.55 -7.61 18.81
CA ARG A 274 -13.38 -6.90 20.08
C ARG A 274 -12.92 -7.89 21.16
N ASP A 275 -12.06 -7.43 22.05
CA ASP A 275 -11.58 -8.21 23.22
C ASP A 275 -12.65 -8.39 24.31
N ASP A 276 -13.86 -7.85 24.12
CA ASP A 276 -14.97 -7.89 25.09
C ASP A 276 -15.80 -9.19 25.06
N LEU A 277 -15.33 -10.22 24.35
CA LEU A 277 -15.73 -11.60 24.63
C LEU A 277 -15.27 -11.95 26.05
N LYS A 278 -16.14 -11.70 27.05
CA LYS A 278 -15.96 -11.95 28.49
C LYS A 278 -15.33 -13.32 28.75
N GLY A 279 -14.00 -13.35 28.80
CA GLY A 279 -13.19 -14.33 29.49
C GLY A 279 -12.65 -13.67 30.76
N THR A 280 -12.81 -14.35 31.88
CA THR A 280 -12.47 -13.93 33.24
C THR A 280 -11.07 -13.35 33.38
N GLY A 281 -10.95 -12.02 33.41
CA GLY A 281 -10.06 -11.25 34.31
C GLY A 281 -8.58 -11.65 34.49
N GLU A 282 -7.97 -12.41 33.58
CA GLU A 282 -6.56 -12.81 33.68
C GLU A 282 -5.81 -12.49 32.38
N GLY A 283 -4.80 -11.60 32.51
CA GLY A 283 -3.75 -11.40 31.51
C GLY A 283 -3.89 -10.15 30.64
N VAL A 284 -3.71 -8.95 31.21
CA VAL A 284 -3.26 -7.81 30.40
C VAL A 284 -1.81 -8.09 30.01
N LEU A 285 -1.59 -8.60 28.79
CA LEU A 285 -0.25 -8.73 28.22
C LEU A 285 0.05 -7.48 27.41
N GLU A 286 1.14 -6.78 27.74
CA GLU A 286 1.59 -5.59 27.03
C GLU A 286 1.89 -5.91 25.56
N ASN A 287 1.26 -5.15 24.65
CA ASN A 287 1.60 -5.12 23.24
C ASN A 287 3.08 -4.73 23.08
N CYS A 288 3.82 -5.44 22.23
CA CYS A 288 5.18 -5.06 21.87
C CYS A 288 5.21 -3.64 21.28
N GLY A 289 6.12 -2.80 21.74
CA GLY A 289 6.31 -1.43 21.29
C GLY A 289 6.98 -1.33 19.91
N GLY A 290 7.58 -2.42 19.40
CA GLY A 290 8.23 -2.42 18.10
C GLY A 290 8.37 -3.79 17.41
N PRO A 291 8.70 -3.82 16.11
CA PRO A 291 8.74 -5.04 15.29
C PRO A 291 9.84 -6.02 15.72
N ILE A 292 10.94 -5.52 16.29
CA ILE A 292 12.03 -6.34 16.83
C ILE A 292 11.56 -7.11 18.06
N GLU A 293 10.85 -6.45 18.98
CA GLU A 293 10.29 -7.10 20.17
C GLU A 293 9.29 -8.20 19.79
N VAL A 294 8.54 -8.02 18.69
CA VAL A 294 7.68 -9.07 18.14
C VAL A 294 8.50 -10.25 17.63
N ILE A 295 9.58 -10.00 16.86
CA ILE A 295 10.47 -11.06 16.39
C ILE A 295 11.06 -11.80 17.58
N GLU A 296 11.62 -11.09 18.56
CA GLU A 296 12.24 -11.63 19.76
C GLU A 296 11.29 -12.53 20.56
N ARG A 297 10.02 -12.10 20.68
CA ARG A 297 8.96 -12.86 21.34
C ARG A 297 8.59 -14.13 20.57
N ILE A 298 8.44 -14.04 19.25
CA ILE A 298 8.08 -15.18 18.38
C ILE A 298 9.20 -16.24 18.34
N ILE A 299 10.45 -15.80 18.26
CA ILE A 299 11.60 -16.71 18.19
C ILE A 299 12.15 -17.10 19.57
N ASN A 300 11.60 -16.51 20.64
CA ASN A 300 12.04 -16.67 22.02
C ASN A 300 13.57 -16.45 22.21
N VAL A 301 14.13 -15.50 21.46
CA VAL A 301 15.55 -15.11 21.51
C VAL A 301 15.62 -13.59 21.57
N LYS A 302 16.34 -13.06 22.54
CA LYS A 302 16.61 -11.62 22.65
C LYS A 302 17.67 -11.24 21.62
N LEU A 303 17.26 -10.46 20.62
CA LEU A 303 18.11 -9.87 19.60
C LEU A 303 18.69 -8.60 20.19
N SER A 304 19.76 -8.73 20.99
CA SER A 304 20.53 -7.58 21.45
C SER A 304 21.08 -6.81 20.25
N ILE A 305 20.38 -5.76 19.83
CA ILE A 305 20.96 -4.73 18.98
C ILE A 305 21.78 -3.84 19.90
N ASP A 306 23.09 -4.02 19.85
CA ASP A 306 24.04 -3.19 20.56
C ASP A 306 23.86 -1.72 20.11
N PRO A 307 23.51 -0.79 21.00
CA PRO A 307 23.31 0.62 20.65
C PRO A 307 24.60 1.35 20.23
N SER A 308 25.75 0.67 20.23
CA SER A 308 27.06 1.28 20.02
C SER A 308 27.50 1.45 18.57
N THR A 309 26.68 1.11 17.57
CA THR A 309 27.02 1.32 16.14
C THR A 309 26.03 2.21 15.41
N HIS A 310 25.81 3.44 15.91
CA HIS A 310 25.55 4.63 15.07
C HIS A 310 25.74 5.92 15.90
N ALA A 311 26.98 6.19 16.30
CA ALA A 311 27.43 7.53 16.65
C ALA A 311 28.53 7.95 15.68
N PHE A 312 28.15 8.26 14.44
CA PHE A 312 28.97 9.13 13.58
C PHE A 312 28.58 10.57 13.91
N THR A 313 29.23 11.13 14.94
CA THR A 313 29.36 12.58 15.10
C THR A 313 30.46 13.07 14.15
N PRO A 314 30.19 13.99 13.21
CA PRO A 314 31.26 14.74 12.58
C PRO A 314 31.76 15.79 13.57
N ASN A 315 33.04 15.67 13.96
CA ASN A 315 33.78 16.75 14.60
C ASN A 315 33.88 17.91 13.60
N PHE A 316 33.38 19.08 14.00
CA PHE A 316 33.79 20.35 13.43
C PHE A 316 34.99 20.86 14.24
N ALA A 317 36.15 20.89 13.58
CA ALA A 317 37.23 21.85 13.79
C ALA A 317 37.89 22.07 12.43
#